data_AF-A0A7K4Y2C6-F1
#
_entry.id   AF-A0A7K4Y2C6-F1
#
_cell.length_a   1.000
_cell.length_b   1.000
_cell.length_c   1.000
_cell.angle_alpha   90.00
_cell.angle_beta   90.00
_cell.angle_gamma   90.00
#
_symmetry.space_group_name_H-M   'P 1'
#
loop_
_entity.id
_entity.type
_entity.pdbx_description
1 polymer ?
#
loop_
_entity_poly.entity_id
_entity_poly.type
_entity_poly.pdbx_seq_one_letter_code
_entity_poly.pdbx_strand_id
1 'polypeptide(L)'
;GDKAFAQFLTDEIKEEKKIQKHKSLPKVSGGWELEVHGTEAKLVRKIAGEKITVTFNINNSIPPSAEEDTQEQQKPDEQEPELTSTPNFVVEVIKDDTKQTLVLDCHFPEDEIGHEGEEESDIFTIREVSFQPTGEADWKDTNYTLNTDSLDWALYDHLMDFLADRGVDNTFADELIELSTALEHQEYIKFLEDLQSFVKCQ
;
A
#
# COMPACT_ATOMS: atom_id res chain seq x y z
N GLY A 1 -10.25 -28.50 -21.06
CA GLY A 1 -9.94 -27.17 -20.53
C GLY A 1 -8.55 -27.17 -19.94
N ASP A 2 -8.33 -28.01 -18.94
CA ASP A 2 -7.22 -27.92 -17.99
C ASP A 2 -5.83 -27.99 -18.64
N LYS A 3 -5.63 -28.85 -19.65
CA LYS A 3 -4.35 -28.89 -20.39
C LYS A 3 -4.02 -27.58 -21.12
N ALA A 4 -5.02 -26.97 -21.76
CA ALA A 4 -4.83 -25.71 -22.45
C ALA A 4 -4.60 -24.57 -21.46
N PHE A 5 -5.34 -24.59 -20.34
CA PHE A 5 -5.19 -23.60 -19.28
C PHE A 5 -3.82 -23.69 -18.58
N ALA A 6 -3.35 -24.90 -18.26
CA ALA A 6 -2.02 -25.11 -17.69
C ALA A 6 -0.89 -24.66 -18.63
N GLN A 7 -1.06 -24.83 -19.94
CA GLN A 7 -0.10 -24.33 -20.93
C GLN A 7 -0.10 -22.80 -20.95
N PHE A 8 -1.27 -22.17 -21.00
CA PHE A 8 -1.40 -20.71 -20.92
C PHE A 8 -0.70 -20.16 -19.68
N LEU A 9 -0.98 -20.70 -18.49
CA LEU A 9 -0.34 -20.28 -17.25
C LEU A 9 1.18 -20.48 -17.27
N THR A 10 1.69 -21.48 -18.00
CA THR A 10 3.14 -21.69 -18.14
C THR A 10 3.80 -20.56 -18.91
N ASP A 11 3.15 -20.11 -19.99
CA ASP A 11 3.65 -19.01 -20.80
C ASP A 11 3.51 -17.69 -20.04
N GLU A 12 2.38 -17.47 -19.34
CA GLU A 12 2.14 -16.28 -18.53
C GLU A 12 3.17 -16.10 -17.42
N ILE A 13 3.37 -17.11 -16.56
CA ILE A 13 4.37 -17.06 -15.48
C ILE A 13 5.78 -16.73 -16.02
N LYS A 14 6.09 -17.19 -17.23
CA LYS A 14 7.39 -16.95 -17.85
C LYS A 14 7.53 -15.50 -18.31
N GLU A 15 6.48 -14.91 -18.90
CA GLU A 15 6.50 -13.50 -19.27
C GLU A 15 6.54 -12.60 -18.02
N GLU A 16 5.70 -12.88 -17.01
CA GLU A 16 5.67 -12.13 -15.76
C GLU A 16 7.04 -12.10 -15.05
N LYS A 17 7.72 -13.24 -14.98
CA LYS A 17 9.07 -13.31 -14.41
C LYS A 17 10.13 -12.56 -15.20
N LYS A 18 9.94 -12.36 -16.51
CA LYS A 18 10.85 -11.55 -17.32
C LYS A 18 10.65 -10.07 -17.06
N ILE A 19 9.39 -9.62 -16.97
CA ILE A 19 9.05 -8.20 -16.76
C ILE A 19 9.12 -7.78 -15.29
N GLN A 20 9.19 -8.73 -14.35
CA GLN A 20 9.38 -8.46 -12.93
C GLN A 20 10.62 -7.60 -12.66
N LYS A 21 10.35 -6.31 -12.43
CA LYS A 21 11.30 -5.21 -12.20
C LYS A 21 12.14 -5.44 -10.95
N HIS A 22 11.49 -5.84 -9.86
CA HIS A 22 12.12 -6.04 -8.57
C HIS A 22 12.43 -7.52 -8.32
N LYS A 23 13.71 -7.91 -8.44
CA LYS A 23 14.19 -9.25 -8.03
C LYS A 23 14.34 -9.40 -6.51
N SER A 24 14.45 -8.27 -5.83
CA SER A 24 14.44 -8.14 -4.37
C SER A 24 13.53 -6.98 -4.01
N LEU A 25 12.82 -7.09 -2.89
CA LEU A 25 11.94 -6.03 -2.43
C LEU A 25 12.72 -4.72 -2.24
N PRO A 26 12.17 -3.58 -2.70
CA PRO A 26 12.76 -2.27 -2.44
C PRO A 26 12.77 -2.01 -0.93
N LYS A 27 13.69 -1.16 -0.49
CA LYS A 27 13.84 -0.82 0.92
C LYS A 27 13.19 0.52 1.20
N VAL A 28 12.45 0.59 2.29
CA VAL A 28 11.98 1.85 2.85
C VAL A 28 13.08 2.45 3.71
N SER A 29 13.43 3.70 3.45
CA SER A 29 14.45 4.47 4.16
C SER A 29 13.96 4.88 5.56
N GLY A 30 14.86 5.32 6.45
CA GLY A 30 14.46 5.72 7.82
C GLY A 30 14.47 4.59 8.86
N GLY A 31 14.87 3.37 8.48
CA GLY A 31 15.13 2.27 9.41
C GLY A 31 13.90 1.45 9.78
N TRP A 32 12.97 1.28 8.84
CA TRP A 32 11.82 0.40 9.00
C TRP A 32 12.22 -1.08 8.86
N GLU A 33 11.65 -1.91 9.73
CA GLU A 33 11.70 -3.36 9.64
C GLU A 33 10.42 -3.84 8.93
N LEU A 34 10.57 -4.59 7.84
CA LEU A 34 9.46 -5.14 7.07
C LEU A 34 9.12 -6.56 7.55
N GLU A 35 7.87 -6.78 7.91
CA GLU A 35 7.26 -8.08 8.19
C GLU A 35 6.13 -8.33 7.19
N VAL A 36 6.10 -9.50 6.54
CA VAL A 36 5.08 -9.85 5.53
C VAL A 36 4.40 -11.16 5.89
N HIS A 37 3.08 -11.15 5.91
CA HIS A 37 2.22 -12.29 6.22
C HIS A 37 1.12 -12.44 5.18
N GLY A 38 1.40 -13.27 4.16
CA GLY A 38 0.51 -13.36 3.00
C GLY A 38 0.49 -12.03 2.26
N THR A 39 -0.69 -11.41 2.16
CA THR A 39 -0.88 -10.12 1.49
C THR A 39 -0.82 -8.93 2.44
N GLU A 40 -0.74 -9.16 3.75
CA GLU A 40 -0.55 -8.11 4.76
C GLU A 40 0.94 -7.84 4.96
N ALA A 41 1.33 -6.57 4.89
CA ALA A 41 2.68 -6.11 5.17
C ALA A 41 2.67 -5.10 6.31
N LYS A 42 3.68 -5.19 7.17
CA LYS A 42 3.90 -4.31 8.33
C LYS A 42 5.29 -3.73 8.28
N LEU A 43 5.37 -2.41 8.32
CA LEU A 43 6.61 -1.66 8.52
C LEU A 43 6.65 -1.20 9.97
N VAL A 44 7.68 -1.61 10.70
CA VAL A 44 7.85 -1.28 12.11
C VAL A 44 9.07 -0.39 12.30
N ARG A 45 8.90 0.73 12.99
CA ARG A 45 9.98 1.64 13.40
C ARG A 45 9.89 1.93 14.89
N LYS A 46 11.02 1.89 15.57
CA LYS A 46 11.13 2.26 16.99
C LYS A 46 11.98 3.50 17.13
N ILE A 47 11.42 4.52 17.76
CA ILE A 47 12.12 5.74 18.16
C ILE A 47 12.07 5.85 19.68
N ALA A 48 12.86 6.74 20.29
CA ALA A 48 12.98 6.80 21.74
C ALA A 48 11.62 7.07 22.42
N GLY A 49 11.04 6.03 23.04
CA GLY A 49 9.76 6.09 23.76
C GLY A 49 8.52 5.81 22.91
N GLU A 50 8.66 5.53 21.61
CA GLU A 50 7.53 5.27 20.72
C GLU A 50 7.79 4.12 19.73
N LYS A 51 6.75 3.35 19.44
CA LYS A 51 6.71 2.36 18.36
C LYS A 51 5.70 2.82 17.32
N ILE A 52 6.15 2.93 16.08
CA ILE A 52 5.33 3.24 14.91
C ILE A 52 5.19 1.97 14.09
N THR A 53 3.96 1.63 13.73
CA THR A 53 3.65 0.49 12.86
C THR A 53 2.79 0.99 11.71
N VAL A 54 3.21 0.76 10.47
CA VAL A 54 2.41 1.00 9.28
C VAL A 54 1.98 -0.34 8.71
N THR A 55 0.67 -0.55 8.60
CA THR A 55 0.10 -1.80 8.07
C THR A 55 -0.65 -1.52 6.78
N PHE A 56 -0.43 -2.32 5.75
CA PHE A 56 -1.15 -2.23 4.48
C PHE A 56 -1.40 -3.63 3.90
N ASN A 57 -2.33 -3.72 2.95
CA ASN A 57 -2.66 -4.97 2.25
C ASN A 57 -2.58 -4.76 0.73
N ILE A 58 -1.91 -5.68 0.04
CA ILE A 58 -1.77 -5.60 -1.43
C ILE A 58 -3.02 -6.04 -2.20
N ASN A 59 -4.01 -6.65 -1.54
CA ASN A 59 -5.28 -6.99 -2.19
C ASN A 59 -6.05 -5.72 -2.57
N ASN A 60 -6.60 -5.68 -3.79
CA ASN A 60 -7.41 -4.57 -4.30
C ASN A 60 -6.68 -3.21 -4.18
N SER A 61 -5.35 -3.22 -4.32
CA SER A 61 -4.50 -2.06 -4.14
C SER A 61 -4.16 -1.33 -5.45
N ILE A 62 -4.44 -1.94 -6.59
CA ILE A 62 -4.25 -1.34 -7.91
C ILE A 62 -5.54 -0.57 -8.24
N PRO A 63 -5.50 0.77 -8.40
CA PRO A 63 -6.65 1.54 -8.82
C PRO A 63 -7.14 1.08 -10.20
N PRO A 64 -8.45 1.10 -10.46
CA PRO A 64 -8.96 0.92 -11.82
C PRO A 64 -8.33 2.00 -12.71
N SER A 65 -7.66 1.60 -13.80
CA SER A 65 -7.00 2.58 -14.67
C SER A 65 -8.05 3.51 -15.28
N ALA A 66 -7.74 4.80 -15.38
CA ALA A 66 -8.55 5.78 -16.10
C ALA A 66 -8.61 5.50 -17.63
N GLU A 67 -7.95 4.43 -18.10
CA GLU A 67 -7.86 4.05 -19.51
C GLU A 67 -8.98 3.11 -19.97
N GLU A 68 -9.85 2.61 -19.07
CA GLU A 68 -11.03 1.86 -19.50
C GLU A 68 -12.03 2.72 -20.32
N ASP A 69 -11.91 4.06 -20.27
CA ASP A 69 -12.76 5.01 -21.02
C ASP A 69 -12.18 5.49 -22.38
N THR A 70 -10.95 5.12 -22.75
CA THR A 70 -10.31 5.56 -24.02
C THR A 70 -9.94 4.40 -24.94
N GLN A 71 -10.94 3.63 -25.38
CA GLN A 71 -10.81 2.59 -26.43
C GLN A 71 -10.45 3.09 -27.85
N GLU A 72 -9.80 4.24 -28.05
CA GLU A 72 -9.43 4.70 -29.39
C GLU A 72 -8.10 5.44 -29.44
N GLN A 73 -6.98 4.71 -29.47
CA GLN A 73 -5.83 4.92 -30.37
C GLN A 73 -4.63 4.05 -29.97
N GLN A 74 -4.55 2.84 -30.53
CA GLN A 74 -3.35 2.02 -30.45
C GLN A 74 -2.22 2.69 -31.26
N LYS A 75 -1.14 3.13 -30.58
CA LYS A 75 0.19 3.27 -31.18
C LYS A 75 1.00 1.99 -30.92
N PRO A 76 1.84 1.51 -31.85
CA PRO A 76 2.45 0.17 -31.76
C PRO A 76 3.69 0.07 -30.86
N ASP A 77 3.95 1.04 -29.98
CA ASP A 77 5.22 1.13 -29.23
C ASP A 77 5.02 1.50 -27.75
N GLU A 78 3.81 1.32 -27.23
CA GLU A 78 3.49 1.63 -25.84
C GLU A 78 3.92 0.46 -24.95
N GLN A 79 4.92 0.73 -24.09
CA GLN A 79 5.21 -0.10 -22.93
C GLN A 79 3.89 -0.37 -22.20
N GLU A 80 3.64 -1.64 -21.83
CA GLU A 80 2.49 -1.97 -21.00
C GLU A 80 2.43 -1.00 -19.81
N PRO A 81 1.26 -0.42 -19.49
CA PRO A 81 1.14 0.54 -18.42
C PRO A 81 1.68 -0.09 -17.14
N GLU A 82 2.61 0.61 -16.49
CA GLU A 82 3.27 0.10 -15.28
C GLU A 82 2.22 0.07 -14.16
N LEU A 83 1.69 -1.12 -13.88
CA LEU A 83 0.71 -1.33 -12.81
C LEU A 83 1.29 -0.82 -11.50
N THR A 84 0.59 0.12 -10.87
CA THR A 84 1.02 0.75 -9.63
C THR A 84 0.04 0.38 -8.53
N SER A 85 0.57 -0.13 -7.42
CA SER A 85 -0.18 -0.50 -6.23
C SER A 85 -0.14 0.64 -5.21
N THR A 86 -1.29 1.26 -4.94
CA THR A 86 -1.48 2.36 -3.99
C THR A 86 -2.47 1.94 -2.88
N PRO A 87 -2.07 1.00 -2.00
CA PRO A 87 -2.96 0.50 -0.95
C PRO A 87 -3.26 1.58 0.09
N ASN A 88 -4.45 1.53 0.69
CA ASN A 88 -4.66 2.22 1.96
C ASN A 88 -3.71 1.64 3.02
N PHE A 89 -3.25 2.49 3.93
CA PHE A 89 -2.36 2.09 5.00
C PHE A 89 -2.78 2.70 6.32
N VAL A 90 -2.61 1.94 7.39
CA VAL A 90 -2.96 2.35 8.74
C VAL A 90 -1.69 2.59 9.53
N VAL A 91 -1.56 3.78 10.10
CA VAL A 91 -0.46 4.15 10.98
C VAL A 91 -0.90 4.01 12.43
N GLU A 92 -0.20 3.18 13.18
CA GLU A 92 -0.36 3.03 14.62
C GLU A 92 0.84 3.63 15.35
N VAL A 93 0.58 4.59 16.24
CA VAL A 93 1.60 5.19 17.11
C VAL A 93 1.33 4.80 18.56
N ILE A 94 2.26 4.07 19.15
CA ILE A 94 2.22 3.61 20.54
C ILE A 94 3.32 4.33 21.31
N LYS A 95 2.97 4.96 22.43
CA LYS A 95 3.94 5.53 23.37
C LYS A 95 4.10 4.62 24.57
N ASP A 96 5.32 4.50 25.10
CA ASP A 96 5.65 3.54 26.17
C ASP A 96 4.86 3.77 27.48
N ASP A 97 4.40 5.00 27.72
CA ASP A 97 3.69 5.42 28.93
C ASP A 97 2.16 5.42 28.79
N THR A 98 1.62 5.07 27.62
CA THR A 98 0.17 5.03 27.36
C THR A 98 -0.34 3.59 27.21
N LYS A 99 -1.61 3.38 27.55
CA LYS A 99 -2.36 2.15 27.19
C LYS A 99 -3.24 2.35 25.96
N GLN A 100 -2.99 3.44 25.24
CA GLN A 100 -3.74 3.83 24.06
C GLN A 100 -2.78 3.99 22.90
N THR A 101 -3.21 3.47 21.76
CA THR A 101 -2.59 3.60 20.46
C THR A 101 -3.36 4.67 19.70
N LEU A 102 -2.66 5.67 19.15
CA LEU A 102 -3.25 6.57 18.16
C LEU A 102 -3.23 5.84 16.81
N VAL A 103 -4.38 5.76 16.17
CA VAL A 103 -4.53 5.10 14.86
C VAL A 103 -4.99 6.12 13.83
N LEU A 104 -4.28 6.19 12.71
CA LEU A 104 -4.57 7.05 11.58
C LEU A 104 -4.74 6.17 10.34
N ASP A 105 -5.92 6.22 9.73
CA ASP A 105 -6.22 5.55 8.47
C ASP A 105 -5.88 6.50 7.31
N CYS A 106 -4.94 6.10 6.47
CA CYS A 106 -4.38 6.90 5.40
C CYS A 106 -4.67 6.27 4.03
N HIS A 107 -4.84 7.11 3.01
CA HIS A 107 -5.07 6.65 1.65
C HIS A 107 -4.42 7.57 0.62
N PHE A 108 -4.17 7.02 -0.57
CA PHE A 108 -3.72 7.75 -1.73
C PHE A 108 -4.95 8.31 -2.47
N PRO A 109 -5.06 9.63 -2.67
CA PRO A 109 -6.17 10.22 -3.42
C PRO A 109 -6.16 9.77 -4.89
N GLU A 110 -7.35 9.48 -5.45
CA GLU A 110 -7.50 9.05 -6.86
C GLU A 110 -7.21 10.19 -7.87
N ASP A 111 -7.39 11.45 -7.48
CA ASP A 111 -7.36 12.61 -8.36
C ASP A 111 -5.97 13.26 -8.55
N GLU A 112 -4.93 12.84 -7.81
CA GLU A 112 -3.62 13.54 -7.78
C GLU A 112 -2.46 12.79 -8.44
N ILE A 113 -2.66 11.56 -8.89
CA ILE A 113 -1.63 10.77 -9.58
C ILE A 113 -1.56 11.21 -11.06
N GLY A 114 -1.11 12.44 -11.33
CA GLY A 114 -0.91 12.89 -12.72
C GLY A 114 -0.84 14.40 -13.00
N HIS A 115 -0.92 15.28 -12.00
CA HIS A 115 -0.87 16.73 -12.24
C HIS A 115 0.52 17.31 -11.95
N GLU A 116 1.34 17.41 -13.00
CA GLU A 116 2.53 18.28 -13.01
C GLU A 116 2.09 19.76 -12.91
N GLY A 117 1.93 20.28 -11.68
CA GLY A 117 1.49 21.65 -11.47
C GLY A 117 1.59 22.15 -10.03
N GLU A 118 2.81 22.57 -9.65
CA GLU A 118 3.17 23.60 -8.66
C GLU A 118 2.54 23.58 -7.24
N GLU A 119 3.44 23.46 -6.25
CA GLU A 119 3.29 23.42 -4.78
C GLU A 119 2.99 22.04 -4.18
N GLU A 120 3.75 21.68 -3.13
CA GLU A 120 3.81 20.37 -2.47
C GLU A 120 2.41 19.83 -2.12
N SER A 121 1.78 19.07 -3.03
CA SER A 121 0.57 18.32 -2.68
C SER A 121 0.97 17.07 -1.89
N ASP A 122 0.21 16.78 -0.83
CA ASP A 122 0.45 15.60 -0.02
C ASP A 122 0.12 14.34 -0.83
N ILE A 123 1.07 13.42 -0.93
CA ILE A 123 0.93 12.19 -1.73
C ILE A 123 -0.16 11.27 -1.15
N PHE A 124 -0.40 11.39 0.16
CA PHE A 124 -1.43 10.66 0.87
C PHE A 124 -2.20 11.61 1.78
N THR A 125 -3.40 11.23 2.16
CA THR A 125 -4.23 11.97 3.11
C THR A 125 -4.71 11.09 4.24
N ILE A 126 -4.95 11.69 5.40
CA ILE A 126 -5.54 11.01 6.55
C ILE A 126 -7.06 11.06 6.39
N ARG A 127 -7.73 9.92 6.40
CA ARG A 127 -9.20 9.81 6.28
C ARG A 127 -9.87 9.77 7.65
N GLU A 128 -9.31 8.98 8.55
CA GLU A 128 -9.88 8.76 9.88
C GLU A 128 -8.79 8.73 10.96
N VAL A 129 -9.12 9.25 12.14
CA VAL A 129 -8.25 9.22 13.32
C VAL A 129 -9.04 8.70 14.52
N SER A 130 -8.46 7.77 15.27
CA SER A 130 -9.08 7.22 16.48
C SER A 130 -8.04 6.81 17.51
N PHE A 131 -8.50 6.51 18.73
CA PHE A 131 -7.69 5.82 19.73
C PHE A 131 -8.17 4.38 19.88
N GLN A 132 -7.23 3.44 19.95
CA GLN A 132 -7.48 2.03 20.23
C GLN A 132 -6.73 1.58 21.50
N PRO A 133 -7.24 0.61 22.28
CA PRO A 133 -6.50 0.05 23.41
C PRO A 133 -5.25 -0.68 22.92
N THR A 134 -4.09 -0.37 23.50
CA THR A 134 -2.82 -0.98 23.10
C THR A 134 -2.80 -2.47 23.42
N GLY A 135 -2.45 -3.30 22.43
CA GLY A 135 -2.26 -4.75 22.59
C GLY A 135 -3.54 -5.58 22.49
N GLU A 136 -4.68 -4.97 22.19
CA GLU A 136 -5.89 -5.70 21.81
C GLU A 136 -5.87 -5.98 20.30
N ALA A 137 -6.21 -7.22 19.92
CA ALA A 137 -6.24 -7.63 18.52
C ALA A 137 -7.51 -7.18 17.79
N ASP A 138 -8.61 -7.05 18.53
CA ASP A 138 -9.91 -6.70 17.97
C ASP A 138 -10.09 -5.18 17.98
N TRP A 139 -10.45 -4.63 16.84
CA TRP A 139 -10.85 -3.24 16.70
C TRP A 139 -12.10 -2.93 17.55
N LYS A 140 -12.10 -1.78 18.24
CA LYS A 140 -13.25 -1.33 19.02
C LYS A 140 -14.09 -0.34 18.22
N ASP A 141 -15.15 -0.82 17.59
CA ASP A 141 -16.13 0.02 16.88
C ASP A 141 -16.84 1.04 17.79
N THR A 142 -16.79 0.85 19.11
CA THR A 142 -17.37 1.76 20.10
C THR A 142 -16.49 2.96 20.44
N ASN A 143 -15.23 2.96 19.99
CA ASN A 143 -14.35 4.11 20.18
C ASN A 143 -14.72 5.22 19.20
N TYR A 144 -14.52 6.46 19.62
CA TYR A 144 -14.78 7.59 18.76
C TYR A 144 -13.75 7.62 17.62
N THR A 145 -14.27 7.64 16.39
CA THR A 145 -13.48 7.83 15.17
C THR A 145 -13.83 9.18 14.58
N LEU A 146 -12.80 10.00 14.41
CA LEU A 146 -12.87 11.31 13.77
C LEU A 146 -12.66 11.15 12.28
N ASN A 147 -13.66 11.48 11.46
CA ASN A 147 -13.49 11.68 10.03
C ASN A 147 -12.87 13.07 9.79
N THR A 148 -11.91 13.16 8.88
CA THR A 148 -11.10 14.36 8.64
C THR A 148 -11.71 15.35 7.65
N ASP A 149 -12.75 14.98 6.89
CA ASP A 149 -13.37 15.81 5.84
C ASP A 149 -13.94 17.13 6.38
N SER A 150 -14.32 17.15 7.66
CA SER A 150 -14.87 18.33 8.35
C SER A 150 -13.92 18.90 9.40
N LEU A 151 -12.64 18.49 9.39
CA LEU A 151 -11.66 18.92 10.37
C LEU A 151 -11.22 20.36 10.11
N ASP A 152 -10.87 21.07 11.19
CA ASP A 152 -10.17 22.33 11.07
C ASP A 152 -8.81 22.10 10.40
N TRP A 153 -8.51 22.88 9.36
CA TRP A 153 -7.30 22.70 8.54
C TRP A 153 -6.02 22.76 9.38
N ALA A 154 -5.95 23.63 10.40
CA ALA A 154 -4.74 23.74 11.23
C ALA A 154 -4.54 22.49 12.10
N LEU A 155 -5.63 21.83 12.52
CA LEU A 155 -5.52 20.55 13.21
C LEU A 155 -5.12 19.42 12.25
N TYR A 156 -5.59 19.46 11.00
CA TYR A 156 -5.17 18.51 9.97
C TYR A 156 -3.66 18.64 9.67
N ASP A 157 -3.17 19.86 9.44
CA ASP A 157 -1.73 20.13 9.21
C ASP A 157 -0.88 19.59 10.37
N HIS A 158 -1.31 19.79 11.61
CA HIS A 158 -0.60 19.24 12.78
C HIS A 158 -0.63 17.71 12.86
N LEU A 159 -1.64 17.03 12.30
CA LEU A 159 -1.64 15.57 12.19
C LEU A 159 -0.66 15.10 11.12
N MET A 160 -0.56 15.80 10.00
CA MET A 160 0.43 15.53 8.95
C MET A 160 1.85 15.76 9.44
N ASP A 161 2.14 16.90 10.09
CA ASP A 161 3.42 17.18 10.75
C ASP A 161 3.78 16.08 11.77
N PHE A 162 2.81 15.62 12.55
CA PHE A 162 3.01 14.57 13.54
C PHE A 162 3.42 13.22 12.91
N LEU A 163 2.89 12.89 11.73
CA LEU A 163 3.29 11.72 10.94
C LEU A 163 4.68 11.92 10.34
N ALA A 164 4.95 13.09 9.76
CA ALA A 164 6.24 13.43 9.15
C ALA A 164 7.40 13.38 10.17
N ASP A 165 7.20 13.91 11.38
CA ASP A 165 8.15 13.80 12.50
C ASP A 165 8.52 12.35 12.87
N ARG A 166 7.63 11.40 12.53
CA ARG A 166 7.81 9.96 12.74
C ARG A 166 8.31 9.22 11.50
N GLY A 167 8.59 9.94 10.42
CA GLY A 167 9.05 9.43 9.13
C GLY A 167 7.95 8.76 8.31
N VAL A 168 6.71 9.20 8.49
CA VAL A 168 5.58 8.92 7.59
C VAL A 168 5.30 10.23 6.85
N ASP A 169 6.12 10.53 5.86
CA ASP A 169 6.07 11.72 5.01
C ASP A 169 5.88 11.32 3.52
N ASN A 170 5.95 12.29 2.61
CA ASN A 170 5.82 12.02 1.17
C ASN A 170 6.93 11.09 0.63
N THR A 171 8.15 11.14 1.19
CA THR A 171 9.21 10.19 0.78
C THR A 171 8.86 8.77 1.20
N PHE A 172 8.33 8.59 2.41
CA PHE A 172 7.81 7.29 2.85
C PHE A 172 6.65 6.81 1.97
N ALA A 173 5.74 7.70 1.60
CA ALA A 173 4.59 7.37 0.76
C ALA A 173 5.02 6.86 -0.64
N ASP A 174 5.97 7.52 -1.29
CA ASP A 174 6.56 7.08 -2.55
C ASP A 174 7.23 5.69 -2.42
N GLU A 175 8.05 5.50 -1.38
CA GLU A 175 8.71 4.22 -1.12
C GLU A 175 7.71 3.10 -0.79
N LEU A 176 6.58 3.43 -0.15
CA LEU A 176 5.50 2.50 0.13
C LEU A 176 4.82 2.04 -1.15
N ILE A 177 4.57 2.93 -2.10
CA ILE A 177 4.01 2.60 -3.43
C ILE A 177 4.94 1.63 -4.18
N GLU A 178 6.25 1.92 -4.21
CA GLU A 178 7.23 1.03 -4.83
C GLU A 178 7.26 -0.35 -4.16
N LEU A 179 7.26 -0.38 -2.82
CA LEU A 179 7.26 -1.62 -2.05
C LEU A 179 5.98 -2.44 -2.29
N SER A 180 4.82 -1.78 -2.23
CA SER A 180 3.53 -2.44 -2.45
C SER A 180 3.44 -3.00 -3.86
N THR A 181 3.89 -2.26 -4.86
CA THR A 181 3.92 -2.69 -6.26
C THR A 181 4.82 -3.91 -6.45
N ALA A 182 6.00 -3.93 -5.81
CA ALA A 182 6.89 -5.09 -5.85
C ALA A 182 6.29 -6.32 -5.14
N LEU A 183 5.61 -6.12 -4.01
CA LEU A 183 4.94 -7.20 -3.25
C LEU A 183 3.74 -7.77 -4.02
N GLU A 184 2.93 -6.90 -4.61
CA GLU A 184 1.80 -7.28 -5.47
C GLU A 184 2.29 -8.19 -6.59
N HIS A 185 3.28 -7.74 -7.36
CA HIS A 185 3.74 -8.50 -8.53
C HIS A 185 4.34 -9.85 -8.13
N GLN A 186 5.06 -9.88 -7.00
CA GLN A 186 5.60 -11.13 -6.47
C GLN A 186 4.50 -12.12 -6.06
N GLU A 187 3.46 -11.66 -5.36
CA GLU A 187 2.34 -12.53 -4.97
C GLU A 187 1.44 -12.90 -6.16
N TYR A 188 1.30 -12.05 -7.18
CA TYR A 188 0.61 -12.39 -8.43
C TYR A 188 1.29 -13.55 -9.16
N ILE A 189 2.62 -13.49 -9.33
CA ILE A 189 3.39 -14.60 -9.94
C ILE A 189 3.19 -15.90 -9.15
N LYS A 190 3.25 -15.82 -7.82
CA LYS A 190 3.04 -16.98 -6.94
C LYS A 190 1.61 -17.52 -7.04
N PHE A 191 0.61 -16.63 -7.12
CA PHE A 191 -0.77 -17.01 -7.37
C PHE A 191 -0.92 -17.78 -8.69
N LEU A 192 -0.29 -17.32 -9.77
CA LEU A 192 -0.29 -18.04 -11.05
C LEU A 192 0.37 -19.42 -10.94
N GLU A 193 1.47 -19.55 -10.18
CA GLU A 193 2.13 -20.83 -9.90
C GLU A 193 1.25 -21.81 -9.12
N ASP A 194 0.57 -21.32 -8.09
CA ASP A 194 -0.37 -22.09 -7.27
C ASP A 194 -1.59 -22.51 -8.09
N LEU A 195 -2.15 -21.58 -8.89
CA LEU A 195 -3.25 -21.85 -9.80
C LEU A 195 -2.88 -22.88 -10.86
N GLN A 196 -1.68 -22.76 -11.43
CA GLN A 196 -1.18 -23.75 -12.39
C GLN A 196 -1.05 -25.13 -11.74
N SER A 197 -0.52 -25.19 -10.52
CA SER A 197 -0.39 -26.44 -9.76
C SER A 197 -1.76 -27.07 -9.51
N PHE A 198 -2.74 -26.26 -9.09
CA PHE A 198 -4.12 -26.68 -8.89
C PHE A 198 -4.77 -27.25 -10.16
N VAL A 199 -4.63 -26.56 -11.30
CA VAL A 199 -5.19 -26.99 -12.60
C VAL A 199 -4.52 -28.27 -13.12
N LYS A 200 -3.26 -28.53 -12.75
CA LYS A 200 -2.53 -29.75 -13.12
C LYS A 200 -2.87 -30.95 -12.24
N CYS A 201 -3.45 -30.75 -11.05
CA CYS A 201 -3.85 -31.84 -10.18
C CYS A 201 -5.00 -32.66 -10.81
N GLN A 202 -4.87 -33.99 -10.80
CA GLN A 202 -5.87 -34.97 -11.22
C GLN A 202 -6.32 -35.81 -10.04
#